data_AF-A0A243RUT1-F1
#
_entry.id   AF-A0A243RUT1-F1
#
_cell.length_a   1.000
_cell.length_b   1.000
_cell.length_c   1.000
_cell.angle_alpha   90.00
_cell.angle_beta   90.00
_cell.angle_gamma   90.00
#
_symmetry.space_group_name_H-M   'P 1'
#
loop_
_entity.id
_entity.type
_entity.pdbx_description
1 polymer ?
#
loop_
_entity_poly.entity_id
_entity_poly.type
_entity_poly.pdbx_seq_one_letter_code
_entity_poly.pdbx_strand_id
1 'polypeptide(L)'
;MELAGRDVLVVGYFSARQKRYAALMDGLADAVTALGARVVGRSVQRRGVSDGGVKAMDRPYSSRTLVSAGKAREIARAREETGAGAVVFLNPLTDHQRNVLAETLGCPVLSSADLRPPPSESG
;
A
#
# COMPACT_ATOMS: atom_id res chain seq x y z
N MET A 1 -7.55 -11.80 7.19
CA MET A 1 -8.57 -10.76 6.92
C MET A 1 -9.15 -11.05 5.55
N GLU A 2 -10.47 -11.03 5.41
CA GLU A 2 -11.14 -11.28 4.14
C GLU A 2 -11.27 -9.97 3.32
N LEU A 3 -10.86 -10.00 2.05
CA LEU A 3 -10.98 -8.87 1.12
C LEU A 3 -12.23 -8.98 0.22
N ALA A 4 -12.81 -10.18 0.09
CA ALA A 4 -13.96 -10.42 -0.77
C ALA A 4 -15.11 -9.44 -0.45
N GLY A 5 -15.70 -8.84 -1.50
CA GLY A 5 -16.79 -7.89 -1.41
C GLY A 5 -16.43 -6.52 -0.83
N ARG A 6 -15.16 -6.23 -0.54
CA ARG A 6 -14.72 -4.94 0.03
C ARG A 6 -14.22 -3.99 -1.04
N ASP A 7 -14.47 -2.71 -0.78
CA ASP A 7 -13.81 -1.61 -1.49
C ASP A 7 -12.42 -1.36 -0.91
N VAL A 8 -11.41 -1.30 -1.78
CA VAL A 8 -10.00 -1.25 -1.42
C VAL A 8 -9.28 -0.12 -2.13
N LEU A 9 -8.48 0.64 -1.39
CA LEU A 9 -7.45 1.50 -1.98
C LEU A 9 -6.13 0.75 -2.08
N VAL A 10 -5.46 0.87 -3.22
CA VAL A 10 -4.11 0.34 -3.41
C VAL A 10 -3.07 1.45 -3.36
N VAL A 11 -1.97 1.22 -2.67
CA VAL A 11 -0.92 2.22 -2.43
C VAL A 11 0.44 1.70 -2.83
N GLY A 12 1.23 2.50 -3.53
CA GLY A 12 2.60 2.15 -3.91
C GLY A 12 3.62 3.21 -3.52
N TYR A 13 4.76 2.76 -3.01
CA TYR A 13 5.93 3.58 -2.74
C TYR A 13 7.10 3.15 -3.63
N PHE A 14 7.63 4.08 -4.43
CA PHE A 14 8.64 3.76 -5.43
C PHE A 14 9.79 4.77 -5.46
N SER A 15 11.00 4.28 -5.72
CA SER A 15 12.09 5.13 -6.19
C SER A 15 11.71 5.80 -7.52
N ALA A 16 12.16 7.03 -7.73
CA ALA A 16 11.96 7.75 -8.98
C ALA A 16 12.55 7.01 -10.19
N ARG A 17 13.52 6.11 -9.99
CA ARG A 17 14.13 5.30 -11.06
C ARG A 17 13.24 4.14 -11.53
N GLN A 18 12.29 3.71 -10.70
CA GLN A 18 11.39 2.61 -11.06
C GLN A 18 10.37 3.10 -12.08
N LYS A 19 10.66 2.95 -13.37
CA LYS A 19 9.78 3.41 -14.46
C LYS A 19 8.53 2.56 -14.63
N ARG A 20 8.59 1.27 -14.23
CA ARG A 20 7.48 0.31 -14.37
C ARG A 20 6.52 0.31 -13.18
N TYR A 21 6.48 1.38 -12.39
CA TYR A 21 5.62 1.43 -11.20
C TYR A 21 4.13 1.29 -11.54
N ALA A 22 3.68 1.81 -12.69
CA ALA A 22 2.30 1.67 -13.15
C ALA A 22 1.91 0.20 -13.31
N ALA A 23 2.72 -0.58 -14.03
CA ALA A 23 2.49 -2.01 -14.22
C ALA A 23 2.51 -2.80 -12.90
N LEU A 24 3.33 -2.38 -11.93
CA LEU A 24 3.33 -2.99 -10.59
C LEU A 24 2.04 -2.69 -9.83
N MET A 25 1.52 -1.45 -9.94
CA MET A 25 0.23 -1.07 -9.36
C MET A 25 -0.94 -1.80 -10.04
N ASP A 26 -0.87 -2.02 -11.36
CA ASP A 26 -1.87 -2.80 -12.09
C ASP A 26 -1.87 -4.25 -11.59
N GLY A 27 -0.71 -4.89 -11.48
CA GLY A 27 -0.61 -6.25 -10.95
C GLY A 27 -1.12 -6.38 -9.50
N LEU A 28 -0.93 -5.36 -8.66
CA LEU A 28 -1.53 -5.33 -7.32
C LEU A 28 -3.06 -5.22 -7.38
N ALA A 29 -3.58 -4.36 -8.26
CA ALA A 29 -5.02 -4.21 -8.43
C ALA A 29 -5.68 -5.50 -8.93
N ASP A 30 -5.02 -6.20 -9.85
CA ASP A 30 -5.46 -7.50 -10.37
C ASP A 30 -5.47 -8.55 -9.25
N ALA A 31 -4.42 -8.61 -8.43
CA ALA A 31 -4.35 -9.53 -7.29
C ALA A 31 -5.47 -9.27 -6.25
N VAL A 32 -5.74 -8.00 -5.93
CA VAL A 32 -6.84 -7.62 -5.03
C VAL A 32 -8.19 -7.99 -5.65
N THR A 33 -8.37 -7.78 -6.95
CA THR A 33 -9.61 -8.12 -7.67
C THR A 33 -9.83 -9.64 -7.75
N ALA A 34 -8.77 -10.41 -7.95
CA ALA A 34 -8.81 -11.88 -7.94
C ALA A 34 -9.23 -12.45 -6.57
N LEU A 35 -8.98 -11.71 -5.48
CA LEU A 35 -9.47 -12.04 -4.13
C LEU A 35 -10.92 -11.58 -3.88
N GLY A 36 -11.62 -11.10 -4.91
CA GLY A 36 -13.02 -10.68 -4.85
C GLY A 36 -13.25 -9.28 -4.28
N ALA A 37 -12.19 -8.49 -4.06
CA ALA A 37 -12.32 -7.07 -3.68
C ALA A 37 -12.51 -6.18 -4.92
N ARG A 38 -13.00 -4.95 -4.70
CA ARG A 38 -13.10 -3.91 -5.73
C ARG A 38 -12.08 -2.81 -5.45
N VAL A 39 -11.21 -2.53 -6.41
CA VAL A 39 -10.25 -1.42 -6.29
C VAL A 39 -10.96 -0.10 -6.59
N VAL A 40 -11.10 0.76 -5.59
CA VAL A 40 -11.84 2.05 -5.69
C VAL A 40 -10.93 3.26 -5.85
N GLY A 41 -9.62 3.07 -5.78
CA GLY A 41 -8.66 4.14 -5.99
C GLY A 41 -7.21 3.68 -5.84
N ARG A 42 -6.30 4.53 -6.31
CA ARG A 42 -4.85 4.27 -6.31
C ARG A 42 -4.10 5.49 -5.79
N SER A 43 -3.13 5.28 -4.92
CA SER A 43 -2.22 6.34 -4.45
C SER A 43 -0.77 5.94 -4.65
N VAL A 44 0.05 6.85 -5.18
CA VAL A 44 1.47 6.60 -5.42
C VAL A 44 2.30 7.70 -4.77
N GLN A 45 3.33 7.27 -4.03
CA GLN A 45 4.41 8.14 -3.58
C GLN A 45 5.69 7.75 -4.31
N ARG A 46 6.29 8.71 -5.01
CA ARG A 46 7.61 8.55 -5.61
C ARG A 46 8.66 9.29 -4.79
N ARG A 47 9.83 8.68 -4.59
CA ARG A 47 10.99 9.30 -3.93
C ARG A 47 12.09 9.59 -4.94
N GLY A 48 12.40 10.87 -5.11
CA GLY A 48 13.56 11.33 -5.86
C GLY A 48 14.85 11.33 -5.02
N VAL A 49 15.94 11.78 -5.63
CA VAL A 49 17.16 12.10 -4.90
C VAL A 49 16.91 13.42 -4.15
N SER A 50 16.79 13.37 -2.83
CA SER A 50 16.98 14.56 -1.98
C SER A 50 18.44 14.60 -1.51
N ASP A 51 18.92 15.72 -0.97
CA ASP A 51 20.32 16.04 -0.61
C ASP A 51 21.19 14.94 0.07
N GLY A 52 20.61 13.86 0.57
CA GLY A 52 21.30 12.66 1.08
C GLY A 52 21.77 11.65 0.03
N GLY A 53 21.63 11.93 -1.26
CA GLY A 53 22.21 11.14 -2.35
C GLY A 53 21.50 9.82 -2.68
N VAL A 54 22.10 9.05 -3.60
CA VAL A 54 21.51 7.83 -4.22
C VAL A 54 21.12 6.76 -3.18
N LYS A 55 21.83 6.68 -2.05
CA LYS A 55 21.60 5.67 -1.00
C LYS A 55 20.28 5.85 -0.23
N ALA A 56 19.62 7.00 -0.33
CA ALA A 56 18.36 7.26 0.37
C ALA A 56 17.11 6.88 -0.44
N MET A 57 17.25 6.55 -1.72
CA MET A 57 16.08 6.32 -2.60
C MET A 57 15.28 5.07 -2.25
N ASP A 58 15.91 4.06 -1.66
CA ASP A 58 15.24 2.81 -1.24
C ASP A 58 14.80 2.84 0.22
N ARG A 59 15.10 3.94 0.94
CA ARG A 59 14.68 4.09 2.34
C ARG A 59 13.23 4.55 2.41
N PRO A 60 12.49 4.17 3.46
CA PRO A 60 11.24 4.83 3.82
C PRO A 60 11.39 6.35 3.89
N TYR A 61 10.34 7.09 3.53
CA TYR A 61 10.23 8.51 3.90
C TYR A 61 10.04 8.68 5.40
N SER A 62 9.37 7.71 6.03
CA SER A 62 9.13 7.64 7.46
C SER A 62 9.30 6.19 7.90
N SER A 63 10.10 5.96 8.94
CA SER A 63 10.19 4.64 9.56
C SER A 63 8.84 4.15 10.10
N ARG A 64 7.93 5.08 10.44
CA ARG A 64 6.61 4.81 11.01
C ARG A 64 5.52 4.51 10.00
N THR A 65 5.63 5.00 8.76
CA THR A 65 4.50 4.96 7.80
C THR A 65 4.92 4.55 6.40
N LEU A 66 6.20 4.27 6.14
CA LEU A 66 6.81 4.08 4.81
C LEU A 66 6.77 5.35 3.92
N VAL A 67 5.61 5.98 3.80
CA VAL A 67 5.34 7.24 3.08
C VAL A 67 5.49 8.45 4.00
N SER A 68 5.47 9.66 3.44
CA SER A 68 5.46 10.89 4.22
C SER A 68 4.16 11.06 5.01
N ALA A 69 4.16 11.86 6.08
CA ALA A 69 2.94 12.16 6.83
C ALA A 69 1.87 12.86 5.98
N GLY A 70 2.29 13.74 5.05
CA GLY A 70 1.38 14.37 4.09
C GLY A 70 0.68 13.35 3.19
N LYS A 71 1.45 12.38 2.67
CA LYS A 71 0.88 11.29 1.87
C LYS A 71 -0.06 10.40 2.67
N ALA A 72 0.26 10.09 3.93
CA ALA A 72 -0.64 9.32 4.79
C ALA A 72 -2.01 10.01 4.97
N ARG A 73 -2.02 11.35 5.14
CA ARG A 73 -3.26 12.14 5.20
C ARG A 73 -4.01 12.16 3.88
N GLU A 74 -3.31 12.26 2.74
CA GLU A 74 -3.95 12.15 1.41
C GLU A 74 -4.63 10.79 1.22
N ILE A 75 -3.99 9.71 1.67
CA ILE A 75 -4.58 8.36 1.61
C ILE A 75 -5.80 8.27 2.53
N ALA A 76 -5.75 8.82 3.75
CA ALA A 76 -6.89 8.86 4.67
C ALA A 76 -8.09 9.57 4.04
N ARG A 77 -7.86 10.74 3.43
CA ARG A 77 -8.90 11.50 2.74
C ARG A 77 -9.50 10.72 1.57
N ALA A 78 -8.65 10.11 0.73
CA ALA A 78 -9.13 9.28 -0.37
C ALA A 78 -9.96 8.09 0.14
N ARG A 79 -9.60 7.51 1.29
CA ARG A 79 -10.35 6.41 1.93
C ARG A 79 -11.72 6.88 2.43
N GLU A 80 -11.80 8.08 2.98
CA GLU A 80 -13.08 8.68 3.40
C GLU A 80 -13.97 8.96 2.18
N GLU A 81 -13.43 9.57 1.13
CA GLU A 81 -14.17 9.94 -0.09
C GLU A 81 -14.69 8.72 -0.86
N THR A 82 -13.92 7.63 -0.88
CA THR A 82 -14.28 6.39 -1.60
C THR A 82 -15.04 5.39 -0.75
N GLY A 83 -15.08 5.57 0.57
CA GLY A 83 -15.65 4.60 1.51
C GLY A 83 -14.83 3.31 1.63
N ALA A 84 -13.56 3.29 1.21
CA ALA A 84 -12.75 2.08 1.20
C ALA A 84 -12.65 1.44 2.59
N GLY A 85 -12.97 0.15 2.66
CA GLY A 85 -12.95 -0.64 3.90
C GLY A 85 -11.57 -1.15 4.28
N ALA A 86 -10.60 -1.11 3.37
CA ALA A 86 -9.21 -1.48 3.61
C ALA A 86 -8.24 -0.73 2.68
N VAL A 87 -6.97 -0.67 3.09
CA VAL A 87 -5.88 -0.15 2.26
C VAL A 87 -4.80 -1.22 2.10
N VAL A 88 -4.39 -1.46 0.85
CA VAL A 88 -3.37 -2.46 0.51
C VAL A 88 -2.15 -1.78 -0.09
N PHE A 89 -1.01 -1.93 0.57
CA PHE A 89 0.28 -1.44 0.10
C PHE A 89 0.96 -2.47 -0.80
N LEU A 90 1.53 -2.02 -1.91
CA LEU A 90 2.38 -2.86 -2.75
C LEU A 90 3.65 -3.30 -2.01
N ASN A 91 4.22 -2.39 -1.24
CA ASN A 91 5.45 -2.62 -0.51
C ASN A 91 5.16 -3.43 0.77
N PRO A 92 6.08 -4.33 1.18
CA PRO A 92 5.99 -4.95 2.49
C PRO A 92 6.04 -3.87 3.58
N LEU A 93 5.27 -4.10 4.63
CA LEU A 93 5.21 -3.23 5.81
C LEU A 93 5.72 -4.01 7.01
N THR A 94 6.45 -3.34 7.90
CA THR A 94 6.70 -3.89 9.24
C THR A 94 5.42 -3.83 10.08
N ASP A 95 5.34 -4.64 11.14
CA ASP A 95 4.18 -4.61 12.05
C ASP A 95 3.96 -3.23 12.66
N HIS A 96 5.05 -2.54 13.02
CA HIS A 96 4.98 -1.17 13.51
C HIS A 96 4.37 -0.21 12.46
N GLN A 97 4.80 -0.31 11.20
CA GLN A 97 4.26 0.53 10.12
C GLN A 97 2.79 0.25 9.87
N ARG A 98 2.40 -1.03 9.87
CA ARG A 98 1.02 -1.46 9.68
C ARG A 98 0.12 -0.89 10.78
N ASN A 99 0.53 -0.98 12.04
CA ASN A 99 -0.26 -0.50 13.17
C ASN A 99 -0.45 1.02 13.10
N VAL A 100 0.63 1.78 12.91
CA VAL A 100 0.56 3.24 12.81
C VAL A 100 -0.30 3.68 11.61
N LEU A 101 -0.17 3.00 10.46
CA LEU A 101 -1.00 3.29 9.29
C LEU A 101 -2.47 2.94 9.55
N ALA A 102 -2.77 1.81 10.19
CA ALA A 102 -4.15 1.42 10.49
C ALA A 102 -4.83 2.42 11.44
N GLU A 103 -4.12 2.87 12.47
CA GLU A 103 -4.58 3.94 13.36
C GLU A 103 -4.81 5.25 12.60
N THR A 104 -3.88 5.63 11.72
CA THR A 104 -3.96 6.89 10.95
C THR A 104 -5.09 6.87 9.92
N LEU A 105 -5.33 5.73 9.27
CA LEU A 105 -6.28 5.59 8.18
C LEU A 105 -7.68 5.18 8.65
N GLY A 106 -7.83 4.77 9.91
CA GLY A 106 -9.11 4.32 10.48
C GLY A 106 -9.66 3.04 9.84
N CYS A 107 -8.80 2.24 9.21
CA CYS A 107 -9.18 0.97 8.60
C CYS A 107 -7.99 0.01 8.56
N PRO A 108 -8.24 -1.29 8.35
CA PRO A 108 -7.17 -2.26 8.28
C PRO A 108 -6.21 -2.01 7.11
N VAL A 109 -4.92 -2.25 7.36
CA VAL A 109 -3.83 -2.07 6.40
C VAL A 109 -3.15 -3.41 6.12
N LEU A 110 -3.04 -3.72 4.83
CA LEU A 110 -2.38 -4.91 4.31
C LEU A 110 -1.21 -4.51 3.41
N SER A 111 -0.31 -5.44 3.17
CA SER A 111 0.73 -5.38 2.16
C SER A 111 0.50 -6.49 1.13
N SER A 112 1.16 -6.39 -0.03
CA SER A 112 1.13 -7.43 -1.05
C SER A 112 1.54 -8.81 -0.53
N ALA A 113 2.40 -8.87 0.48
CA ALA A 113 2.82 -10.10 1.12
C ALA A 113 1.67 -10.82 1.86
N ASP A 114 0.66 -10.08 2.30
CA ASP A 114 -0.51 -10.63 3.00
C ASP A 114 -1.61 -11.13 2.04
N LEU A 115 -1.50 -10.82 0.74
CA LEU A 115 -2.48 -11.24 -0.27
C LEU A 115 -2.27 -12.68 -0.72
N ARG A 116 -1.18 -13.32 -0.28
CA ARG A 116 -0.96 -14.73 -0.59
C ARG A 116 -2.03 -15.55 0.14
N PRO A 117 -2.75 -16.44 -0.55
CA PRO A 117 -3.55 -17.43 0.16
C PRO A 117 -2.62 -18.18 1.14
N PRO A 118 -3.12 -18.60 2.32
CA PRO A 118 -2.34 -19.48 3.19
C PRO A 118 -1.83 -20.65 2.34
N PRO A 119 -0.60 -21.15 2.56
CA PRO A 119 -0.16 -22.36 1.89
C PRO A 119 -1.24 -23.39 2.14
N SER A 120 -1.84 -23.92 1.07
CA SER A 120 -2.78 -25.03 1.19
C SER A 120 -2.07 -26.09 2.01
N GLU A 121 -2.61 -26.43 3.18
CA GLU A 121 -2.14 -27.57 3.95
C GLU A 121 -2.36 -28.80 3.09
N SER A 122 -1.30 -29.24 2.42
CA SER A 122 -1.25 -30.52 1.76
C SER A 122 -1.19 -31.59 2.85
N GLY A 123 -2.33 -32.26 3.03
CA GLY A 123 -2.49 -33.67 3.45
C GLY A 123 -1.63 -34.20 4.58
#